data_AF-A0A831ZGU3-F1
#
_entry.id   AF-A0A831ZGU3-F1
#
_cell.length_a   1.000
_cell.length_b   1.000
_cell.length_c   1.000
_cell.angle_alpha   90.00
_cell.angle_beta   90.00
_cell.angle_gamma   90.00
#
_symmetry.space_group_name_H-M   'P 1'
#
loop_
_entity.id
_entity.type
_entity.pdbx_description
1 polymer ?
#
loop_
_entity_poly.entity_id
_entity_poly.type
_entity_poly.pdbx_seq_one_letter_code
_entity_poly.pdbx_strand_id
1 'polypeptide(L)'
;MHQPEYRDMSSGEYVLPWTYLHVIKDYVDMAAHLEAHPGARAVINFAPVLLDQIEDYAEQIDNFLTNTTPLRDPLLRALAATDMPLNTDDRLALIHSCLRTNRHRSIERYQPYHKIAEMADWLVENPQFLPYAAPQFFADLLVWYHLAWIGETVKHTDLRIKRLLNRESAYGLEERLELFSVIGELLENVLGRYKKLAKSGQIELSMTPYAHPIMPLLLDIHSAREAMPDAPLPQLNQYPGGEERVRWHIEKGLETFQRVFGCRPVGCWPSEGAVSDATVKILDDSGFRWAASGQNVLSNSLSAANLHVEHRHRPYQLENTSIQCFFRDDGLSDLIGFKYSSWHGDDAVADLVNHLENIANNQHHRGVIAIIMDGENAWEHYPN
;
A
#
# COMPACT_ATOMS: atom_id res chain seq x y z
N MET A 1 -1.62 -2.79 -3.74
CA MET A 1 -1.14 -2.72 -2.35
C MET A 1 0.24 -3.35 -2.30
N HIS A 2 1.22 -2.52 -1.97
CA HIS A 2 2.61 -2.92 -1.91
C HIS A 2 3.33 -2.10 -0.85
N GLN A 3 4.18 -2.78 -0.10
CA GLN A 3 5.23 -2.19 0.69
C GLN A 3 6.49 -3.04 0.46
N PRO A 4 7.69 -2.43 0.37
CA PRO A 4 8.94 -3.20 0.32
C PRO A 4 9.13 -3.99 1.63
N GLU A 5 10.10 -4.90 1.64
CA GLU A 5 10.52 -5.58 2.86
C GLU A 5 11.18 -4.55 3.79
N TYR A 6 10.47 -4.14 4.84
CA TYR A 6 10.99 -3.22 5.85
C TYR A 6 11.69 -3.93 6.99
N ARG A 7 11.57 -5.25 7.08
CA ARG A 7 12.30 -6.06 8.04
C ARG A 7 13.74 -6.25 7.59
N ASP A 8 14.67 -5.82 8.43
CA ASP A 8 16.08 -6.16 8.23
C ASP A 8 16.25 -7.67 8.41
N MET A 9 16.67 -8.36 7.35
CA MET A 9 16.73 -9.83 7.35
C MET A 9 17.81 -10.40 8.28
N SER A 10 18.74 -9.57 8.79
CA SER A 10 19.82 -10.00 9.68
C SER A 10 19.42 -9.94 11.15
N SER A 11 18.74 -8.87 11.56
CA SER A 11 18.30 -8.61 12.93
C SER A 11 16.84 -9.02 13.16
N GLY A 12 16.03 -9.05 12.12
CA GLY A 12 14.58 -9.19 12.18
C GLY A 12 13.85 -7.92 12.61
N GLU A 13 14.55 -6.81 12.86
CA GLU A 13 13.93 -5.53 13.24
C GLU A 13 13.29 -4.83 12.05
N TYR A 14 12.17 -4.16 12.29
CA TYR A 14 11.53 -3.31 11.29
C TYR A 14 12.20 -1.93 11.27
N VAL A 15 12.70 -1.56 10.11
CA VAL A 15 13.40 -0.28 9.91
C VAL A 15 12.39 0.87 9.74
N LEU A 16 11.21 0.58 9.20
CA LEU A 16 10.13 1.54 9.01
C LEU A 16 8.75 0.90 9.31
N PRO A 17 7.81 1.67 9.89
CA PRO A 17 6.52 1.17 10.39
C PRO A 17 5.42 1.05 9.31
N TRP A 18 5.75 1.30 8.04
CA TRP A 18 4.75 1.59 7.01
C TRP A 18 3.78 0.44 6.75
N THR A 19 4.24 -0.82 6.85
CA THR A 19 3.37 -1.99 6.67
C THR A 19 2.16 -1.95 7.60
N TYR A 20 2.38 -1.83 8.92
CA TYR A 20 1.25 -1.85 9.85
C TYR A 20 0.44 -0.54 9.82
N LEU A 21 1.09 0.60 9.56
CA LEU A 21 0.40 1.89 9.47
C LEU A 21 -0.58 1.94 8.29
N HIS A 22 -0.18 1.43 7.12
CA HIS A 22 -1.08 1.31 5.97
C HIS A 22 -2.16 0.24 6.18
N VAL A 23 -1.90 -0.80 6.97
CA VAL A 23 -2.94 -1.76 7.38
C VAL A 23 -4.03 -1.06 8.19
N ILE A 24 -3.68 -0.37 9.27
CA ILE A 24 -4.67 0.23 10.18
C ILE A 24 -5.41 1.43 9.56
N LYS A 25 -4.95 1.90 8.40
CA LYS A 25 -5.53 2.98 7.61
C LYS A 25 -6.17 2.45 6.32
N ASP A 26 -5.37 2.39 5.27
CA ASP A 26 -5.81 2.26 3.89
C ASP A 26 -6.43 0.89 3.63
N TYR A 27 -5.78 -0.19 4.07
CA TYR A 27 -6.25 -1.53 3.75
C TYR A 27 -7.53 -1.90 4.51
N VAL A 28 -7.69 -1.41 5.74
CA VAL A 28 -8.89 -1.63 6.55
C VAL A 28 -10.07 -0.83 5.99
N ASP A 29 -9.87 0.42 5.59
CA ASP A 29 -10.93 1.28 5.03
C ASP A 29 -11.32 0.83 3.62
N MET A 30 -10.38 0.46 2.76
CA MET A 30 -10.69 -0.07 1.42
C MET A 30 -11.58 -1.33 1.51
N ALA A 31 -11.27 -2.25 2.43
CA ALA A 31 -12.14 -3.41 2.67
C ALA A 31 -13.51 -2.98 3.19
N ALA A 32 -13.58 -1.99 4.07
CA ALA A 32 -14.83 -1.51 4.66
C ALA A 32 -15.75 -0.87 3.62
N HIS A 33 -15.22 -0.06 2.70
CA HIS A 33 -16.00 0.53 1.62
C HIS A 33 -16.60 -0.54 0.69
N LEU A 34 -15.84 -1.60 0.38
CA LEU A 34 -16.36 -2.72 -0.41
C LEU A 34 -17.45 -3.48 0.37
N GLU A 35 -17.23 -3.78 1.65
CA GLU A 35 -18.24 -4.45 2.49
C GLU A 35 -19.54 -3.64 2.62
N ALA A 36 -19.44 -2.31 2.70
CA ALA A 36 -20.58 -1.40 2.78
C ALA A 36 -21.37 -1.28 1.46
N HIS A 37 -20.75 -1.64 0.32
CA HIS A 37 -21.35 -1.53 -1.00
C HIS A 37 -21.32 -2.87 -1.76
N PRO A 38 -22.21 -3.83 -1.46
CA PRO A 38 -22.18 -5.19 -2.04
C PRO A 38 -22.27 -5.26 -3.57
N GLY A 39 -22.77 -4.20 -4.22
CA GLY A 39 -22.83 -4.09 -5.69
C GLY A 39 -21.51 -3.65 -6.33
N ALA A 40 -20.60 -3.03 -5.57
CA ALA A 40 -19.30 -2.59 -6.06
C ALA A 40 -18.37 -3.79 -6.22
N ARG A 41 -17.68 -3.84 -7.36
CA ARG A 41 -16.68 -4.87 -7.67
C ARG A 41 -15.35 -4.23 -7.99
N ALA A 42 -14.27 -4.85 -7.55
CA ALA A 42 -12.93 -4.33 -7.75
C ALA A 42 -11.91 -5.46 -7.93
N VAL A 43 -10.76 -5.12 -8.50
CA VAL A 43 -9.58 -5.98 -8.45
C VAL A 43 -8.66 -5.41 -7.37
N ILE A 44 -8.28 -6.23 -6.40
CA ILE A 44 -7.34 -5.84 -5.35
C ILE A 44 -6.04 -6.60 -5.56
N ASN A 45 -4.98 -5.84 -5.84
CA ASN A 45 -3.65 -6.38 -6.07
C ASN A 45 -2.82 -6.37 -4.78
N PHE A 46 -2.19 -7.50 -4.43
CA PHE A 46 -1.20 -7.57 -3.35
C PHE A 46 0.17 -8.01 -3.87
N ALA A 47 1.22 -7.32 -3.42
CA ALA A 47 2.57 -7.86 -3.45
C ALA A 47 2.70 -8.93 -2.34
N PRO A 48 3.11 -10.17 -2.64
CA PRO A 48 3.23 -11.25 -1.65
C PRO A 48 4.14 -10.92 -0.46
N VAL A 49 5.24 -10.18 -0.66
CA VAL A 49 6.12 -9.75 0.44
C VAL A 49 5.42 -8.87 1.47
N LEU A 50 4.40 -8.11 1.07
CA LEU A 50 3.56 -7.34 2.00
C LEU A 50 2.71 -8.29 2.86
N LEU A 51 2.15 -9.35 2.28
CA LEU A 51 1.33 -10.32 3.02
C LEU A 51 2.14 -11.01 4.13
N ASP A 52 3.37 -11.43 3.81
CA ASP A 52 4.27 -12.06 4.79
C ASP A 52 4.59 -11.10 5.94
N GLN A 53 4.78 -9.80 5.67
CA GLN A 53 5.02 -8.80 6.72
C GLN A 53 3.74 -8.54 7.56
N ILE A 54 2.56 -8.49 6.96
CA ILE A 54 1.30 -8.31 7.70
C ILE A 54 1.08 -9.45 8.70
N GLU A 55 1.28 -10.70 8.26
CA GLU A 55 1.17 -11.87 9.14
C GLU A 55 2.23 -11.84 10.25
N ASP A 56 3.46 -11.46 9.92
CA ASP A 56 4.55 -11.33 10.88
C ASP A 56 4.29 -10.23 11.93
N TYR A 57 3.68 -9.11 11.55
CA TYR A 57 3.21 -8.10 12.51
C TYR A 57 2.08 -8.61 13.41
N ALA A 58 1.07 -9.27 12.82
CA ALA A 58 -0.05 -9.84 13.57
C ALA A 58 0.42 -10.87 14.61
N GLU A 59 1.29 -11.80 14.19
CA GLU A 59 1.87 -12.84 15.06
C GLU A 59 2.71 -12.22 16.19
N GLN A 60 3.49 -11.18 15.91
CA GLN A 60 4.28 -10.51 16.95
C GLN A 60 3.42 -9.84 18.01
N ILE A 61 2.34 -9.18 17.59
CA ILE A 61 1.44 -8.51 18.54
C ILE A 61 0.72 -9.54 19.39
N ASP A 62 0.20 -10.62 18.80
CA ASP A 62 -0.42 -11.71 19.55
C ASP A 62 0.57 -12.34 20.54
N ASN A 63 1.80 -12.62 20.12
CA ASN A 63 2.84 -13.15 20.99
C ASN A 63 3.24 -12.19 22.12
N PHE A 64 3.23 -10.88 21.88
CA PHE A 64 3.45 -9.89 22.94
C PHE A 64 2.30 -9.88 23.94
N LEU A 65 1.05 -9.88 23.46
CA LEU A 65 -0.14 -9.87 24.31
C LEU A 65 -0.31 -11.14 25.15
N THR A 66 0.10 -12.30 24.61
CA THR A 66 -0.06 -13.60 25.27
C THR A 66 1.15 -13.98 26.13
N ASN A 67 2.37 -13.74 25.64
CA ASN A 67 3.60 -14.27 26.21
C ASN A 67 4.67 -13.19 26.49
N THR A 68 4.38 -11.91 26.25
CA THR A 68 5.31 -10.78 26.46
C THR A 68 6.61 -10.92 25.65
N THR A 69 6.54 -11.54 24.48
CA THR A 69 7.68 -11.65 23.55
C THR A 69 8.07 -10.26 23.01
N PRO A 70 9.37 -9.90 22.94
CA PRO A 70 9.79 -8.59 22.46
C PRO A 70 9.30 -8.25 21.04
N LEU A 71 8.76 -7.05 20.87
CA LEU A 71 8.36 -6.50 19.58
C LEU A 71 9.58 -6.05 18.78
N ARG A 72 9.59 -6.32 17.47
CA ARG A 72 10.71 -5.97 16.57
C ARG A 72 10.53 -4.63 15.84
N ASP A 73 9.35 -4.02 15.96
CA ASP A 73 9.08 -2.66 15.48
C ASP A 73 9.30 -1.64 16.61
N PRO A 74 10.18 -0.63 16.44
CA PRO A 74 10.49 0.34 17.47
C PRO A 74 9.30 1.17 17.95
N LEU A 75 8.36 1.54 17.06
CA LEU A 75 7.20 2.34 17.43
C LEU A 75 6.17 1.53 18.20
N LEU A 76 5.88 0.31 17.76
CA LEU A 76 5.01 -0.60 18.51
C LEU A 76 5.61 -0.95 19.87
N ARG A 77 6.93 -1.17 19.93
CA ARG A 77 7.67 -1.38 21.19
C ARG A 77 7.52 -0.19 22.13
N ALA A 78 7.70 1.04 21.62
CA ALA A 78 7.55 2.25 22.43
C ALA A 78 6.10 2.47 22.88
N LEU A 79 5.12 2.17 22.03
CA LEU A 79 3.70 2.25 22.37
C LEU A 79 3.36 1.31 23.53
N ALA A 80 3.86 0.07 23.50
CA ALA A 80 3.59 -0.94 24.52
C ALA A 80 4.53 -0.90 25.75
N ALA A 81 5.56 -0.05 25.76
CA ALA A 81 6.54 0.00 26.85
C ALA A 81 5.94 0.55 28.16
N THR A 82 6.37 0.01 29.30
CA THR A 82 5.98 0.55 30.62
C THR A 82 6.50 1.97 30.83
N ASP A 83 7.72 2.21 30.37
CA ASP A 83 8.47 3.45 30.57
C ASP A 83 8.85 4.08 29.23
N MET A 84 8.85 5.42 29.20
CA MET A 84 9.30 6.18 28.04
C MET A 84 10.83 6.30 28.01
N PRO A 85 11.44 6.46 26.81
CA PRO A 85 12.89 6.57 26.70
C PRO A 85 13.45 7.73 27.55
N LEU A 86 14.60 7.50 28.17
CA LEU A 86 15.28 8.49 29.02
C LEU A 86 16.43 9.19 28.30
N ASN A 87 17.10 8.51 27.36
CA ASN A 87 18.21 9.11 26.64
C ASN A 87 17.70 10.04 25.51
N THR A 88 18.52 11.01 25.15
CA THR A 88 18.17 12.06 24.18
C THR A 88 17.97 11.51 22.77
N ASP A 89 18.82 10.56 22.35
CA ASP A 89 18.80 10.04 20.98
C ASP A 89 17.52 9.26 20.69
N ASP A 90 17.09 8.38 21.60
CA ASP A 90 15.84 7.64 21.49
C ASP A 90 14.62 8.55 21.55
N ARG A 91 14.65 9.60 22.40
CA ARG A 91 13.59 10.61 22.46
C ARG A 91 13.46 11.36 21.15
N LEU A 92 14.59 11.76 20.54
CA LEU A 92 14.61 12.47 19.28
C LEU A 92 14.16 11.57 18.12
N ALA A 93 14.63 10.31 18.08
CA ALA A 93 14.17 9.32 17.12
C ALA A 93 12.66 9.07 17.21
N LEU A 94 12.12 9.01 18.43
CA LEU A 94 10.68 8.85 18.66
C LEU A 94 9.89 10.07 18.14
N ILE A 95 10.35 11.29 18.44
CA ILE A 95 9.73 12.52 17.92
C ILE A 95 9.75 12.51 16.38
N HIS A 96 10.91 12.28 15.77
CA HIS A 96 11.02 12.24 14.32
C HIS A 96 10.09 11.22 13.70
N SER A 97 9.94 10.05 14.31
CA SER A 97 9.03 9.02 13.82
C SER A 97 7.56 9.47 13.91
N CYS A 98 7.17 10.05 15.04
CA CYS A 98 5.80 10.51 15.29
C CYS A 98 5.41 11.80 14.53
N LEU A 99 6.34 12.43 13.81
CA LEU A 99 6.08 13.57 12.93
C LEU A 99 6.06 13.19 11.44
N ARG A 100 6.32 11.92 11.09
CA ARG A 100 6.29 11.42 9.71
C ARG A 100 4.87 11.04 9.29
N THR A 101 4.03 12.05 9.05
CA THR A 101 2.72 11.95 8.40
C THR A 101 2.34 13.32 7.84
N ASN A 102 1.33 13.39 6.97
CA ASN A 102 0.83 14.63 6.41
C ASN A 102 0.48 15.66 7.51
N ARG A 103 1.24 16.76 7.54
CA ARG A 103 1.09 17.81 8.55
C ARG A 103 -0.33 18.40 8.56
N HIS A 104 -0.88 18.73 7.40
CA HIS A 104 -2.17 19.41 7.32
C HIS A 104 -3.37 18.46 7.49
N ARG A 105 -3.30 17.24 6.93
CA ARG A 105 -4.42 16.29 6.91
C ARG A 105 -4.47 15.38 8.14
N SER A 106 -3.31 15.05 8.71
CA SER A 106 -3.20 14.15 9.86
C SER A 106 -2.96 14.90 11.16
N ILE A 107 -2.00 15.83 11.20
CA ILE A 107 -1.58 16.50 12.44
C ILE A 107 -2.49 17.67 12.79
N GLU A 108 -2.56 18.67 11.91
CA GLU A 108 -3.30 19.93 12.12
C GLU A 108 -4.82 19.74 12.20
N ARG A 109 -5.31 18.62 11.66
CA ARG A 109 -6.72 18.19 11.78
C ARG A 109 -7.16 18.03 13.24
N TYR A 110 -6.27 17.57 14.11
CA TYR A 110 -6.56 17.38 15.53
C TYR A 110 -5.83 18.42 16.37
N GLN A 111 -6.58 19.38 16.94
CA GLN A 111 -6.02 20.46 17.76
C GLN A 111 -5.06 19.98 18.89
N PRO A 112 -5.34 18.88 19.61
CA PRO A 112 -4.40 18.39 20.63
C PRO A 112 -3.10 17.83 20.03
N TYR A 113 -3.18 17.08 18.91
CA TYR A 113 -2.00 16.58 18.22
C TYR A 113 -1.16 17.72 17.64
N HIS A 114 -1.81 18.71 17.02
CA HIS A 114 -1.14 19.89 16.48
C HIS A 114 -0.27 20.61 17.52
N LYS A 115 -0.83 20.88 18.72
CA LYS A 115 -0.08 21.53 19.80
C LYS A 115 1.12 20.71 20.26
N ILE A 116 0.96 19.39 20.39
CA ILE A 116 2.04 18.49 20.78
C ILE A 116 3.11 18.46 19.67
N ALA A 117 2.72 18.48 18.40
CA ALA A 117 3.64 18.53 17.27
C ALA A 117 4.42 19.85 17.20
N GLU A 118 3.79 21.01 17.47
CA GLU A 118 4.49 22.29 17.57
C GLU A 118 5.56 22.27 18.69
N MET A 119 5.23 21.68 19.84
CA MET A 119 6.20 21.47 20.92
C MET A 119 7.32 20.50 20.49
N ALA A 120 6.98 19.46 19.74
CA ALA A 120 7.93 18.48 19.22
C ALA A 120 8.92 19.10 18.23
N ASP A 121 8.44 19.92 17.29
CA ASP A 121 9.27 20.66 16.34
C ASP A 121 10.27 21.56 17.08
N TRP A 122 9.78 22.31 18.08
CA TRP A 122 10.66 23.17 18.89
C TRP A 122 11.73 22.37 19.64
N LEU A 123 11.39 21.18 20.15
CA LEU A 123 12.34 20.29 20.83
C LEU A 123 13.37 19.67 19.86
N VAL A 124 12.99 19.42 18.62
CA VAL A 124 13.91 18.98 17.55
C VAL A 124 14.93 20.09 17.25
N GLU A 125 14.49 21.34 17.18
CA GLU A 125 15.37 22.49 16.96
C GLU A 125 16.22 22.83 18.20
N ASN A 126 15.77 22.44 19.39
CA ASN A 126 16.42 22.76 20.66
C ASN A 126 16.63 21.51 21.55
N PRO A 127 17.43 20.52 21.08
CA PRO A 127 17.53 19.20 21.72
C PRO A 127 18.12 19.25 23.14
N GLN A 128 18.83 20.32 23.51
CA GLN A 128 19.31 20.54 24.88
C GLN A 128 18.18 20.63 25.93
N PHE A 129 16.94 20.90 25.49
CA PHE A 129 15.78 20.94 26.37
C PHE A 129 15.00 19.61 26.45
N LEU A 130 15.34 18.61 25.63
CA LEU A 130 14.71 17.28 25.68
C LEU A 130 14.73 16.61 27.07
N PRO A 131 15.79 16.77 27.90
CA PRO A 131 15.77 16.22 29.26
C PRO A 131 14.67 16.80 30.16
N TYR A 132 14.17 18.01 29.86
CA TYR A 132 13.09 18.65 30.61
C TYR A 132 11.69 18.22 30.13
N ALA A 133 11.59 17.56 28.96
CA ALA A 133 10.33 17.02 28.49
C ALA A 133 9.89 15.84 29.37
N ALA A 134 8.67 15.93 29.91
CA ALA A 134 8.09 14.90 30.75
C ALA A 134 7.79 13.62 29.94
N PRO A 135 7.87 12.42 30.54
CA PRO A 135 7.45 11.17 29.87
C PRO A 135 6.05 11.24 29.23
N GLN A 136 5.11 11.94 29.86
CA GLN A 136 3.74 12.09 29.34
C GLN A 136 3.68 12.73 27.94
N PHE A 137 4.61 13.65 27.63
CA PHE A 137 4.67 14.27 26.31
C PHE A 137 4.90 13.22 25.21
N PHE A 138 5.83 12.29 25.43
CA PHE A 138 6.14 11.22 24.48
C PHE A 138 5.01 10.20 24.38
N ALA A 139 4.36 9.88 25.51
CA ALA A 139 3.18 9.01 25.53
C ALA A 139 2.03 9.60 24.70
N ASP A 140 1.73 10.89 24.89
CA ASP A 140 0.67 11.57 24.15
C ASP A 140 1.00 11.72 22.67
N LEU A 141 2.26 12.05 22.34
CA LEU A 141 2.73 12.12 20.96
C LEU A 141 2.60 10.77 20.24
N LEU A 142 3.00 9.69 20.90
CA LEU A 142 2.88 8.31 20.39
C LEU A 142 1.42 7.95 20.10
N VAL A 143 0.51 8.19 21.05
CA VAL A 143 -0.90 7.86 20.87
C VAL A 143 -1.51 8.69 19.75
N TRP A 144 -1.24 9.99 19.71
CA TRP A 144 -1.77 10.85 18.66
C TRP A 144 -1.28 10.49 17.27
N TYR A 145 -0.01 10.12 17.12
CA TYR A 145 0.51 9.62 15.86
C TYR A 145 -0.31 8.42 15.36
N HIS A 146 -0.51 7.41 16.21
CA HIS A 146 -1.28 6.23 15.85
C HIS A 146 -2.77 6.54 15.61
N LEU A 147 -3.40 7.38 16.44
CA LEU A 147 -4.80 7.79 16.25
C LEU A 147 -5.00 8.55 14.93
N ALA A 148 -4.03 9.38 14.53
CA ALA A 148 -4.09 10.08 13.25
C ALA A 148 -4.02 9.10 12.07
N TRP A 149 -3.24 8.03 12.19
CA TRP A 149 -3.11 6.97 11.19
C TRP A 149 -4.35 6.06 11.10
N ILE A 150 -5.07 5.80 12.19
CA ILE A 150 -6.22 4.87 12.12
C ILE A 150 -7.25 5.31 11.07
N GLY A 151 -7.73 4.36 10.27
CA GLY A 151 -8.73 4.58 9.22
C GLY A 151 -10.03 5.20 9.73
N GLU A 152 -10.68 6.01 8.90
CA GLU A 152 -11.90 6.73 9.27
C GLU A 152 -13.03 5.77 9.64
N THR A 153 -13.14 4.62 8.96
CA THR A 153 -14.18 3.65 9.30
C THR A 153 -13.99 3.12 10.72
N VAL A 154 -12.75 2.88 11.14
CA VAL A 154 -12.44 2.42 12.50
C VAL A 154 -12.71 3.53 13.52
N LYS A 155 -12.29 4.77 13.24
CA LYS A 155 -12.61 5.95 14.08
C LYS A 155 -14.13 6.09 14.29
N HIS A 156 -14.93 5.74 13.28
CA HIS A 156 -16.39 5.82 13.34
C HIS A 156 -17.08 4.59 13.94
N THR A 157 -16.44 3.43 14.04
CA THR A 157 -17.10 2.18 14.44
C THR A 157 -16.56 1.61 15.75
N ASP A 158 -15.28 1.76 16.06
CA ASP A 158 -14.66 1.22 17.27
C ASP A 158 -14.83 2.19 18.46
N LEU A 159 -15.50 1.72 19.51
CA LEU A 159 -15.79 2.52 20.71
C LEU A 159 -14.53 2.89 21.50
N ARG A 160 -13.48 2.07 21.46
CA ARG A 160 -12.20 2.32 22.15
C ARG A 160 -11.48 3.47 21.47
N ILE A 161 -11.39 3.44 20.14
CA ILE A 161 -10.77 4.53 19.36
C ILE A 161 -11.53 5.85 19.56
N LYS A 162 -12.87 5.82 19.54
CA LYS A 162 -13.67 7.01 19.86
C LYS A 162 -13.37 7.57 21.25
N ARG A 163 -13.25 6.70 22.25
CA ARG A 163 -12.93 7.09 23.62
C ARG A 163 -11.54 7.73 23.71
N LEU A 164 -10.55 7.14 23.04
CA LEU A 164 -9.19 7.68 22.97
C LEU A 164 -9.18 9.07 22.30
N LEU A 165 -9.83 9.21 21.14
CA LEU A 165 -9.96 10.51 20.45
C LEU A 165 -10.58 11.59 21.34
N ASN A 166 -11.64 11.25 22.09
CA ASN A 166 -12.33 12.18 22.99
C ASN A 166 -11.53 12.53 24.26
N ARG A 167 -10.51 11.74 24.62
CA ARG A 167 -9.69 11.98 25.82
C ARG A 167 -8.69 13.12 25.61
N GLU A 168 -8.24 13.26 24.38
CA GLU A 168 -7.32 14.31 23.87
C GLU A 168 -5.89 14.32 24.44
N SER A 169 -5.65 13.88 25.68
CA SER A 169 -4.34 13.93 26.33
C SER A 169 -4.24 12.99 27.54
N ALA A 170 -3.08 12.98 28.20
CA ALA A 170 -2.84 12.21 29.42
C ALA A 170 -3.10 10.71 29.21
N TYR A 171 -2.62 10.16 28.10
CA TYR A 171 -2.69 8.74 27.80
C TYR A 171 -1.68 7.98 28.66
N GLY A 172 -2.18 7.14 29.55
CA GLY A 172 -1.38 6.28 30.40
C GLY A 172 -1.00 4.97 29.69
N LEU A 173 -0.47 4.02 30.46
CA LEU A 173 -0.15 2.69 29.92
C LEU A 173 -1.41 1.95 29.46
N GLU A 174 -2.53 2.09 30.18
CA GLU A 174 -3.79 1.43 29.84
C GLU A 174 -4.32 1.88 28.47
N GLU A 175 -4.36 3.19 28.21
CA GLU A 175 -4.81 3.72 26.92
C GLU A 175 -3.89 3.32 25.77
N ARG A 176 -2.58 3.27 26.01
CA ARG A 176 -1.60 2.83 25.01
C ARG A 176 -1.72 1.35 24.67
N LEU A 177 -1.92 0.50 25.68
CA LEU A 177 -2.15 -0.94 25.48
C LEU A 177 -3.51 -1.22 24.84
N GLU A 178 -4.53 -0.41 25.13
CA GLU A 178 -5.80 -0.48 24.42
C GLU A 178 -5.62 -0.18 22.94
N LEU A 179 -4.96 0.93 22.59
CA LEU A 179 -4.66 1.29 21.20
C LEU A 179 -3.84 0.19 20.51
N PHE A 180 -2.81 -0.32 21.18
CA PHE A 180 -1.98 -1.42 20.70
C PHE A 180 -2.82 -2.68 20.42
N SER A 181 -3.79 -3.00 21.28
CA SER A 181 -4.70 -4.14 21.08
C SER A 181 -5.59 -3.92 19.86
N VAL A 182 -6.10 -2.70 19.63
CA VAL A 182 -6.87 -2.38 18.41
C VAL A 182 -6.01 -2.59 17.16
N ILE A 183 -4.76 -2.12 17.17
CA ILE A 183 -3.82 -2.31 16.05
C ILE A 183 -3.64 -3.81 15.75
N GLY A 184 -3.45 -4.64 16.79
CA GLY A 184 -3.36 -6.10 16.66
C GLY A 184 -4.59 -6.72 16.01
N GLU A 185 -5.79 -6.37 16.47
CA GLU A 185 -7.05 -6.87 15.91
C GLU A 185 -7.23 -6.46 14.44
N LEU A 186 -6.83 -5.24 14.06
CA LEU A 186 -6.90 -4.79 12.68
C LEU A 186 -5.96 -5.59 11.76
N LEU A 187 -4.72 -5.82 12.21
CA LEU A 187 -3.73 -6.63 11.50
C LEU A 187 -4.17 -8.08 11.33
N GLU A 188 -4.68 -8.70 12.38
CA GLU A 188 -5.15 -10.09 12.35
C GLU A 188 -6.32 -10.27 11.37
N ASN A 189 -7.24 -9.30 11.33
CA ASN A 189 -8.49 -9.45 10.59
C ASN A 189 -8.43 -9.00 9.12
N VAL A 190 -7.53 -8.09 8.74
CA VAL A 190 -7.54 -7.44 7.42
C VAL A 190 -7.47 -8.44 6.26
N LEU A 191 -6.56 -9.43 6.32
CA LEU A 191 -6.42 -10.43 5.27
C LEU A 191 -7.64 -11.36 5.20
N GLY A 192 -8.22 -11.67 6.36
CA GLY A 192 -9.47 -12.42 6.47
C GLY A 192 -10.66 -11.73 5.79
N ARG A 193 -10.73 -10.39 5.86
CA ARG A 193 -11.76 -9.58 5.18
C ARG A 193 -11.62 -9.65 3.67
N TYR A 194 -10.43 -9.44 3.13
CA TYR A 194 -10.16 -9.60 1.69
C TYR A 194 -10.44 -11.02 1.21
N LYS A 195 -10.11 -12.06 2.00
CA LYS A 195 -10.45 -13.45 1.69
C LYS A 195 -11.95 -13.68 1.59
N LYS A 196 -12.75 -13.10 2.48
CA LYS A 196 -14.22 -13.20 2.46
C LYS A 196 -14.80 -12.49 1.23
N LEU A 197 -14.33 -11.26 0.94
CA LEU A 197 -14.73 -10.51 -0.25
C LEU A 197 -14.42 -11.28 -1.53
N ALA A 198 -13.23 -11.88 -1.64
CA ALA A 198 -12.83 -12.69 -2.79
C ALA A 198 -13.71 -13.94 -2.95
N LYS A 199 -13.97 -14.67 -1.85
CA LYS A 199 -14.85 -15.85 -1.86
C LYS A 199 -16.29 -15.53 -2.26
N SER A 200 -16.77 -14.33 -1.95
CA SER A 200 -18.11 -13.87 -2.36
C SER A 200 -18.18 -13.48 -3.84
N GLY A 201 -17.05 -13.40 -4.54
CA GLY A 201 -16.95 -12.93 -5.93
C GLY A 201 -17.11 -11.42 -6.07
N GLN A 202 -17.10 -10.67 -4.96
CA GLN A 202 -17.17 -9.21 -4.99
C GLN A 202 -15.86 -8.59 -5.46
N ILE A 203 -14.73 -9.17 -5.05
CA ILE A 203 -13.42 -8.77 -5.57
C ILE A 203 -12.73 -9.92 -6.29
N GLU A 204 -11.86 -9.56 -7.22
CA GLU A 204 -10.78 -10.42 -7.70
C GLU A 204 -9.49 -10.07 -6.95
N LEU A 205 -8.75 -11.08 -6.52
CA LEU A 205 -7.40 -10.91 -5.98
C LEU A 205 -6.38 -11.14 -7.09
N SER A 206 -5.59 -10.12 -7.40
CA SER A 206 -4.45 -10.20 -8.32
C SER A 206 -3.13 -10.10 -7.56
N MET A 207 -2.05 -10.49 -8.21
CA MET A 207 -0.73 -10.56 -7.60
C MET A 207 0.31 -9.75 -8.38
N THR A 208 1.25 -9.15 -7.66
CA THR A 208 2.55 -8.73 -8.23
C THR A 208 3.60 -9.79 -7.88
N PRO A 209 4.61 -10.09 -8.72
CA PRO A 209 5.62 -11.09 -8.35
C PRO A 209 6.30 -10.78 -7.01
N TYR A 210 6.68 -11.83 -6.28
CA TYR A 210 6.88 -11.84 -4.82
C TYR A 210 7.49 -10.58 -4.19
N ALA A 211 8.70 -10.18 -4.61
CA ALA A 211 9.43 -9.06 -4.02
C ALA A 211 9.40 -7.79 -4.90
N HIS A 212 8.35 -7.63 -5.72
CA HIS A 212 8.19 -6.49 -6.61
C HIS A 212 9.37 -6.27 -7.59
N PRO A 213 9.91 -7.32 -8.26
CA PRO A 213 11.04 -7.16 -9.19
C PRO A 213 10.61 -6.47 -10.50
N ILE A 214 11.51 -5.67 -11.07
CA ILE A 214 11.37 -5.20 -12.46
C ILE A 214 11.73 -6.35 -13.41
N MET A 215 10.76 -7.23 -13.68
CA MET A 215 10.96 -8.46 -14.45
C MET A 215 11.64 -8.26 -15.81
N PRO A 216 11.31 -7.23 -16.62
CA PRO A 216 11.99 -7.01 -17.90
C PRO A 216 13.52 -6.97 -17.76
N LEU A 217 14.04 -6.27 -16.75
CA LEU A 217 15.48 -6.11 -16.53
C LEU A 217 16.15 -7.37 -15.97
N LEU A 218 15.40 -8.23 -15.28
CA LEU A 218 15.89 -9.54 -14.87
C LEU A 218 16.00 -10.49 -16.08
N LEU A 219 15.00 -10.47 -16.97
CA LEU A 219 14.97 -11.32 -18.16
C LEU A 219 15.99 -10.86 -19.21
N ASP A 220 16.05 -9.56 -19.47
CA ASP A 220 16.98 -8.94 -20.39
C ASP A 220 17.28 -7.49 -19.99
N ILE A 221 18.52 -7.21 -19.60
CA ILE A 221 18.97 -5.86 -19.22
C ILE A 221 18.82 -4.88 -20.41
N HIS A 222 18.92 -5.37 -21.65
CA HIS A 222 18.78 -4.54 -22.83
C HIS A 222 17.35 -4.05 -23.07
N SER A 223 16.34 -4.67 -22.44
CA SER A 223 14.94 -4.23 -22.51
C SER A 223 14.76 -2.78 -22.02
N ALA A 224 15.67 -2.26 -21.19
CA ALA A 224 15.69 -0.83 -20.82
C ALA A 224 15.70 0.10 -22.04
N ARG A 225 16.37 -0.31 -23.12
CA ARG A 225 16.49 0.48 -24.36
C ARG A 225 15.24 0.49 -25.23
N GLU A 226 14.32 -0.45 -25.01
CA GLU A 226 13.01 -0.43 -25.67
C GLU A 226 12.18 0.78 -25.22
N ALA A 227 12.28 1.15 -23.94
CA ALA A 227 11.63 2.33 -23.39
C ALA A 227 12.51 3.59 -23.46
N MET A 228 13.83 3.43 -23.30
CA MET A 228 14.81 4.53 -23.22
C MET A 228 16.04 4.22 -24.09
N PRO A 229 16.00 4.50 -25.41
CA PRO A 229 17.04 4.07 -26.36
C PRO A 229 18.49 4.42 -25.97
N ASP A 230 18.67 5.59 -25.38
CA ASP A 230 19.99 6.11 -24.97
C ASP A 230 20.34 5.81 -23.51
N ALA A 231 19.60 4.93 -22.82
CA ALA A 231 19.86 4.61 -21.42
C ALA A 231 21.26 4.00 -21.23
N PRO A 232 22.04 4.50 -20.25
CA PRO A 232 23.28 3.86 -19.87
C PRO A 232 22.98 2.50 -19.25
N LEU A 233 23.63 1.44 -19.76
CA LEU A 233 23.48 0.09 -19.26
C LEU A 233 24.68 -0.30 -18.37
N PRO A 234 24.49 -1.19 -17.39
CA PRO A 234 25.61 -1.76 -16.64
C PRO A 234 26.54 -2.55 -17.56
N GLN A 235 27.75 -2.85 -17.10
CA GLN A 235 28.70 -3.73 -17.83
C GLN A 235 28.20 -5.17 -17.93
N LEU A 236 27.20 -5.55 -17.13
CA LEU A 236 26.54 -6.85 -17.18
C LEU A 236 25.65 -6.92 -18.43
N ASN A 237 25.87 -7.94 -19.26
CA ASN A 237 25.03 -8.20 -20.43
C ASN A 237 23.73 -8.94 -20.06
N GLN A 238 23.73 -9.67 -18.93
CA GLN A 238 22.57 -10.43 -18.45
C GLN A 238 22.54 -10.42 -16.93
N TYR A 239 21.33 -10.48 -16.36
CA TYR A 239 21.17 -10.64 -14.92
C TYR A 239 21.50 -12.09 -14.53
N PRO A 240 22.39 -12.34 -13.54
CA PRO A 240 22.75 -13.69 -13.14
C PRO A 240 21.53 -14.50 -12.65
N GLY A 241 21.16 -15.54 -13.40
CA GLY A 241 19.97 -16.36 -13.12
C GLY A 241 18.65 -15.63 -13.36
N GLY A 242 18.61 -14.65 -14.26
CA GLY A 242 17.47 -13.77 -14.52
C GLY A 242 16.11 -14.49 -14.64
N GLU A 243 15.98 -15.40 -15.60
CA GLU A 243 14.75 -16.17 -15.81
C GLU A 243 14.39 -17.04 -14.59
N GLU A 244 15.37 -17.75 -14.02
CA GLU A 244 15.18 -18.57 -12.81
C GLU A 244 14.62 -17.74 -11.64
N ARG A 245 15.16 -16.53 -11.43
CA ARG A 245 14.70 -15.63 -10.37
C ARG A 245 13.30 -15.08 -10.65
N VAL A 246 12.96 -14.77 -11.90
CA VAL A 246 11.60 -14.37 -12.27
C VAL A 246 10.61 -15.50 -12.00
N ARG A 247 10.94 -16.73 -12.42
CA ARG A 247 10.12 -17.92 -12.11
C ARG A 247 9.96 -18.11 -10.62
N TRP A 248 11.04 -17.98 -9.84
CA TRP A 248 10.99 -18.05 -8.39
C TRP A 248 10.05 -16.99 -7.79
N HIS A 249 10.12 -15.72 -8.23
CA HIS A 249 9.22 -14.67 -7.74
C HIS A 249 7.75 -14.93 -8.07
N ILE A 250 7.47 -15.53 -9.24
CA ILE A 250 6.12 -15.94 -9.63
C ILE A 250 5.66 -17.10 -8.75
N GLU A 251 6.42 -18.18 -8.67
CA GLU A 251 6.08 -19.40 -7.92
C GLU A 251 5.91 -19.09 -6.42
N LYS A 252 6.88 -18.41 -5.81
CA LYS A 252 6.81 -18.00 -4.41
C LYS A 252 5.60 -17.11 -4.14
N GLY A 253 5.27 -16.21 -5.05
CA GLY A 253 4.08 -15.36 -4.93
C GLY A 253 2.78 -16.18 -4.94
N LEU A 254 2.67 -17.15 -5.86
CA LEU A 254 1.53 -18.04 -5.97
C LEU A 254 1.37 -18.92 -4.72
N GLU A 255 2.48 -19.42 -4.16
CA GLU A 255 2.50 -20.16 -2.90
C GLU A 255 1.98 -19.30 -1.73
N THR A 256 2.45 -18.05 -1.61
CA THR A 256 1.99 -17.12 -0.57
C THR A 256 0.50 -16.84 -0.70
N PHE A 257 -0.02 -16.59 -1.91
CA PHE A 257 -1.46 -16.40 -2.12
C PHE A 257 -2.28 -17.65 -1.76
N GLN A 258 -1.80 -18.84 -2.14
CA GLN A 258 -2.46 -20.09 -1.80
C GLN A 258 -2.48 -20.30 -0.27
N ARG A 259 -1.42 -19.93 0.43
CA ARG A 259 -1.32 -20.02 1.90
C ARG A 259 -2.26 -19.05 2.61
N VAL A 260 -2.22 -17.77 2.22
CA VAL A 260 -2.97 -16.68 2.87
C VAL A 260 -4.46 -16.73 2.49
N PHE A 261 -4.75 -16.66 1.20
CA PHE A 261 -6.12 -16.53 0.69
C PHE A 261 -6.77 -17.86 0.33
N GLY A 262 -6.00 -18.95 0.21
CA GLY A 262 -6.54 -20.24 -0.21
C GLY A 262 -6.89 -20.30 -1.68
N CYS A 263 -6.38 -19.38 -2.49
CA CYS A 263 -6.62 -19.31 -3.93
C CYS A 263 -5.34 -19.00 -4.70
N ARG A 264 -5.29 -19.46 -5.96
CA ARG A 264 -4.26 -19.06 -6.92
C ARG A 264 -4.78 -17.85 -7.71
N PRO A 265 -4.10 -16.69 -7.68
CA PRO A 265 -4.50 -15.51 -8.44
C PRO A 265 -4.37 -15.80 -9.93
N VAL A 266 -5.30 -15.25 -10.71
CA VAL A 266 -5.36 -15.41 -12.18
C VAL A 266 -4.96 -14.14 -12.93
N GLY A 267 -4.84 -13.03 -12.21
CA GLY A 267 -4.36 -11.75 -12.69
C GLY A 267 -3.00 -11.41 -12.12
N CYS A 268 -2.15 -10.79 -12.95
CA CYS A 268 -0.85 -10.26 -12.53
C CYS A 268 -0.79 -8.76 -12.79
N TRP A 269 -0.37 -7.97 -11.79
CA TRP A 269 0.10 -6.61 -12.05
C TRP A 269 1.62 -6.61 -11.87
N PRO A 270 2.40 -6.71 -12.97
CA PRO A 270 3.86 -6.59 -12.91
C PRO A 270 4.27 -5.32 -12.19
N SER A 271 5.37 -5.40 -11.46
CA SER A 271 5.93 -4.29 -10.67
C SER A 271 6.05 -3.04 -11.54
N GLU A 272 5.51 -1.91 -11.08
CA GLU A 272 5.47 -0.64 -11.82
C GLU A 272 4.75 -0.71 -13.19
N GLY A 273 3.95 -1.75 -13.43
CA GLY A 273 3.41 -2.05 -14.76
C GLY A 273 4.48 -2.39 -15.80
N ALA A 274 5.71 -2.74 -15.38
CA ALA A 274 6.83 -2.99 -16.28
C ALA A 274 6.64 -4.32 -17.04
N VAL A 275 6.60 -4.23 -18.37
CA VAL A 275 6.45 -5.38 -19.27
C VAL A 275 7.40 -5.29 -20.45
N SER A 276 7.73 -6.47 -20.99
CA SER A 276 8.42 -6.72 -22.26
C SER A 276 7.79 -7.98 -22.86
N ASP A 277 8.08 -8.30 -24.12
CA ASP A 277 7.57 -9.53 -24.76
C ASP A 277 7.92 -10.79 -23.94
N ALA A 278 9.15 -10.87 -23.44
CA ALA A 278 9.60 -11.96 -22.57
C ALA A 278 8.81 -12.01 -21.25
N THR A 279 8.49 -10.84 -20.68
CA THR A 279 7.68 -10.73 -19.46
C THR A 279 6.24 -11.22 -19.69
N VAL A 280 5.61 -10.82 -20.79
CA VAL A 280 4.24 -11.26 -21.13
C VAL A 280 4.22 -12.77 -21.36
N LYS A 281 5.21 -13.31 -22.08
CA LYS A 281 5.34 -14.74 -22.35
C LYS A 281 5.50 -15.56 -21.07
N ILE A 282 6.39 -15.18 -20.17
CA ILE A 282 6.61 -15.94 -18.93
C ILE A 282 5.38 -15.92 -18.01
N LEU A 283 4.59 -14.84 -18.02
CA LEU A 283 3.33 -14.76 -17.28
C LEU A 283 2.26 -15.67 -17.90
N ASP A 284 2.14 -15.69 -19.23
CA ASP A 284 1.25 -16.61 -19.96
C ASP A 284 1.61 -18.07 -19.67
N ASP A 285 2.89 -18.43 -19.78
CA ASP A 285 3.42 -19.77 -19.48
C ASP A 285 3.18 -20.18 -18.00
N SER A 286 3.08 -19.20 -17.09
CA SER A 286 2.80 -19.42 -15.66
C SER A 286 1.30 -19.57 -15.34
N GLY A 287 0.44 -19.40 -16.36
CA GLY A 287 -1.01 -19.59 -16.27
C GLY A 287 -1.80 -18.34 -15.86
N PHE A 288 -1.23 -17.14 -15.93
CA PHE A 288 -2.00 -15.91 -15.71
C PHE A 288 -2.91 -15.65 -16.92
N ARG A 289 -4.14 -15.23 -16.65
CA ARG A 289 -5.15 -14.93 -17.68
C ARG A 289 -5.12 -13.47 -18.11
N TRP A 290 -4.66 -12.58 -17.23
CA TRP A 290 -4.49 -11.18 -17.57
C TRP A 290 -3.30 -10.54 -16.86
N ALA A 291 -2.76 -9.49 -17.50
CA ALA A 291 -1.75 -8.61 -16.95
C ALA A 291 -2.15 -7.13 -17.07
N ALA A 292 -1.61 -6.26 -16.22
CA ALA A 292 -1.85 -4.82 -16.25
C ALA A 292 -0.56 -4.01 -16.49
N SER A 293 -0.65 -2.92 -17.26
CA SER A 293 0.47 -2.00 -17.51
C SER A 293 -0.03 -0.55 -17.75
N GLY A 294 0.89 0.38 -18.00
CA GLY A 294 0.61 1.82 -18.19
C GLY A 294 0.28 2.21 -19.63
N GLN A 295 -0.44 3.32 -19.81
CA GLN A 295 -0.83 3.81 -21.14
C GLN A 295 0.37 4.07 -22.07
N ASN A 296 1.47 4.55 -21.50
CA ASN A 296 2.69 4.86 -22.25
C ASN A 296 3.33 3.61 -22.86
N VAL A 297 3.27 2.48 -22.14
CA VAL A 297 3.75 1.20 -22.67
C VAL A 297 2.96 0.84 -23.92
N LEU A 298 1.62 0.84 -23.84
CA LEU A 298 0.77 0.56 -25.00
C LEU A 298 1.06 1.50 -26.17
N SER A 299 1.15 2.81 -25.90
CA SER A 299 1.39 3.82 -26.94
C SER A 299 2.72 3.59 -27.66
N ASN A 300 3.78 3.31 -26.91
CA ASN A 300 5.10 3.02 -27.47
C ASN A 300 5.11 1.71 -28.26
N SER A 301 4.47 0.65 -27.75
CA SER A 301 4.37 -0.65 -28.44
C SER A 301 3.61 -0.53 -29.76
N LEU A 302 2.49 0.20 -29.78
CA LEU A 302 1.71 0.43 -31.01
C LEU A 302 2.49 1.26 -32.03
N SER A 303 3.20 2.29 -31.58
CA SER A 303 4.05 3.11 -32.44
C SER A 303 5.18 2.27 -33.05
N ALA A 304 5.85 1.44 -32.24
CA ALA A 304 6.91 0.54 -32.72
C ALA A 304 6.38 -0.47 -33.74
N ALA A 305 5.15 -0.96 -33.55
CA ALA A 305 4.47 -1.87 -34.47
C ALA A 305 3.85 -1.17 -35.70
N ASN A 306 3.92 0.18 -35.79
CA ASN A 306 3.20 0.98 -36.79
C ASN A 306 1.68 0.68 -36.85
N LEU A 307 1.08 0.40 -35.69
CA LEU A 307 -0.35 0.13 -35.55
C LEU A 307 -1.07 1.36 -35.03
N HIS A 308 -2.15 1.74 -35.72
CA HIS A 308 -3.08 2.75 -35.23
C HIS A 308 -4.33 2.07 -34.66
N VAL A 309 -4.71 2.43 -33.44
CA VAL A 309 -5.93 1.94 -32.79
C VAL A 309 -6.81 3.11 -32.41
N GLU A 310 -8.05 3.07 -32.88
CA GLU A 310 -9.05 4.11 -32.61
C GLU A 310 -9.48 4.13 -31.14
N HIS A 311 -9.45 2.97 -30.47
CA HIS A 311 -9.91 2.82 -29.09
C HIS A 311 -8.92 2.03 -28.22
N ARG A 312 -8.56 2.62 -27.07
CA ARG A 312 -7.62 2.04 -26.09
C ARG A 312 -8.27 1.24 -24.97
N HIS A 313 -9.58 1.42 -24.74
CA HIS A 313 -10.33 0.78 -23.65
C HIS A 313 -10.78 -0.64 -24.02
N ARG A 314 -9.81 -1.51 -24.30
CA ARG A 314 -10.03 -2.91 -24.62
C ARG A 314 -8.83 -3.73 -24.14
N PRO A 315 -8.98 -5.03 -23.91
CA PRO A 315 -7.82 -5.89 -23.72
C PRO A 315 -7.01 -5.98 -25.02
N TYR A 316 -5.69 -6.12 -24.86
CA TYR A 316 -4.74 -6.39 -25.92
C TYR A 316 -4.08 -7.74 -25.68
N GLN A 317 -3.53 -8.32 -26.73
CA GLN A 317 -2.90 -9.64 -26.66
C GLN A 317 -1.63 -9.60 -27.49
N LEU A 318 -0.53 -10.07 -26.91
CA LEU A 318 0.71 -10.26 -27.65
C LEU A 318 0.57 -11.49 -28.55
N GLU A 319 1.13 -11.43 -29.75
CA GLU A 319 1.08 -12.56 -30.69
C GLU A 319 1.65 -13.84 -30.04
N ASN A 320 1.01 -14.98 -30.30
CA ASN A 320 1.40 -16.29 -29.76
C ASN A 320 1.34 -16.42 -28.22
N THR A 321 0.55 -15.59 -27.55
CA THR A 321 0.20 -15.72 -26.12
C THR A 321 -1.31 -15.83 -25.96
N SER A 322 -1.82 -16.21 -24.79
CA SER A 322 -3.27 -16.20 -24.48
C SER A 322 -3.67 -15.12 -23.46
N ILE A 323 -2.71 -14.65 -22.68
CA ILE A 323 -2.88 -13.61 -21.66
C ILE A 323 -3.40 -12.30 -22.25
N GLN A 324 -4.37 -11.69 -21.56
CA GLN A 324 -4.93 -10.39 -21.92
C GLN A 324 -4.23 -9.26 -21.15
N CYS A 325 -3.68 -8.28 -21.86
CA CYS A 325 -3.07 -7.09 -21.28
C CYS A 325 -4.08 -5.95 -21.23
N PHE A 326 -4.28 -5.39 -20.03
CA PHE A 326 -5.06 -4.18 -19.79
C PHE A 326 -4.12 -3.01 -19.52
N PHE A 327 -4.45 -1.85 -20.08
CA PHE A 327 -3.63 -0.66 -19.94
C PHE A 327 -4.39 0.43 -19.22
N ARG A 328 -3.74 1.00 -18.21
CA ARG A 328 -4.24 2.12 -17.40
C ARG A 328 -4.69 3.27 -18.29
N ASP A 329 -5.84 3.87 -17.97
CA ASP A 329 -6.16 5.23 -18.40
C ASP A 329 -5.45 6.20 -17.45
N ASP A 330 -4.32 6.74 -17.88
CA ASP A 330 -3.49 7.63 -17.06
C ASP A 330 -4.28 8.87 -16.66
N GLY A 331 -5.10 9.43 -17.56
CA GLY A 331 -5.88 10.63 -17.31
C GLY A 331 -6.85 10.44 -16.16
N LEU A 332 -7.73 9.43 -16.24
CA LEU A 332 -8.71 9.13 -15.21
C LEU A 332 -8.07 8.71 -13.89
N SER A 333 -7.02 7.90 -13.96
CA SER A 333 -6.33 7.42 -12.76
C SER A 333 -5.63 8.58 -12.02
N ASP A 334 -5.04 9.53 -12.76
CA ASP A 334 -4.37 10.70 -12.19
C ASP A 334 -5.36 11.74 -11.63
N LEU A 335 -6.59 11.80 -12.14
CA LEU A 335 -7.64 12.64 -11.52
C LEU A 335 -7.86 12.23 -10.06
N ILE A 336 -8.02 10.92 -9.82
CA ILE A 336 -8.21 10.37 -8.47
C ILE A 336 -6.92 10.48 -7.65
N GLY A 337 -5.77 10.14 -8.24
CA GLY A 337 -4.49 10.12 -7.53
C GLY A 337 -4.01 11.51 -7.08
N PHE A 338 -4.26 12.55 -7.89
CA PHE A 338 -3.55 13.83 -7.72
C PHE A 338 -4.44 15.07 -7.76
N LYS A 339 -5.66 15.03 -8.32
CA LYS A 339 -6.49 16.23 -8.48
C LYS A 339 -7.67 16.30 -7.52
N TYR A 340 -8.43 15.22 -7.43
CA TYR A 340 -9.68 15.17 -6.68
C TYR A 340 -9.51 15.30 -5.17
N SER A 341 -8.30 15.12 -4.62
CA SER A 341 -7.99 15.37 -3.20
C SER A 341 -8.22 16.83 -2.75
N SER A 342 -8.30 17.76 -3.71
CA SER A 342 -8.61 19.18 -3.47
C SER A 342 -10.08 19.56 -3.74
N TRP A 343 -10.88 18.63 -4.26
CA TRP A 343 -12.26 18.87 -4.66
C TRP A 343 -13.24 18.47 -3.55
N HIS A 344 -14.48 18.93 -3.65
CA HIS A 344 -15.57 18.34 -2.88
C HIS A 344 -15.87 16.94 -3.42
N GLY A 345 -16.12 15.96 -2.55
CA GLY A 345 -16.28 14.55 -2.95
C GLY A 345 -17.38 14.34 -3.99
N ASP A 346 -18.53 15.00 -3.81
CA ASP A 346 -19.65 14.90 -4.75
C ASP A 346 -19.30 15.44 -6.15
N ASP A 347 -18.52 16.52 -6.23
CA ASP A 347 -18.09 17.11 -7.51
C ASP A 347 -17.07 16.21 -8.21
N ALA A 348 -16.11 15.65 -7.45
CA ALA A 348 -15.12 14.71 -7.97
C ALA A 348 -15.78 13.43 -8.54
N VAL A 349 -16.77 12.88 -7.84
CA VAL A 349 -17.52 11.72 -8.31
C VAL A 349 -18.33 12.04 -9.56
N ALA A 350 -19.03 13.19 -9.58
CA ALA A 350 -19.81 13.61 -10.74
C ALA A 350 -18.92 13.81 -11.98
N ASP A 351 -17.76 14.44 -11.83
CA ASP A 351 -16.78 14.63 -12.90
C ASP A 351 -16.25 13.30 -13.43
N LEU A 352 -15.87 12.38 -12.55
CA LEU A 352 -15.41 11.03 -12.94
C LEU A 352 -16.49 10.28 -13.73
N VAL A 353 -17.74 10.29 -13.25
CA VAL A 353 -18.87 9.64 -13.92
C VAL A 353 -19.10 10.26 -15.31
N ASN A 354 -19.08 11.59 -15.42
CA ASN A 354 -19.22 12.28 -16.70
C ASN A 354 -18.12 11.86 -17.69
N HIS A 355 -16.87 11.73 -17.24
CA HIS A 355 -15.79 11.24 -18.10
C HIS A 355 -16.04 9.81 -18.58
N LEU A 356 -16.46 8.91 -17.70
CA LEU A 356 -16.77 7.51 -18.04
C LEU A 356 -17.94 7.41 -19.03
N GLU A 357 -19.01 8.18 -18.83
CA GLU A 357 -20.16 8.24 -19.75
C GLU A 357 -19.76 8.80 -21.11
N ASN A 358 -18.94 9.85 -21.16
CA ASN A 358 -18.42 10.40 -22.41
C ASN A 358 -17.59 9.38 -23.18
N ILE A 359 -16.74 8.62 -22.51
CA ILE A 359 -15.98 7.54 -23.14
C ILE A 359 -16.92 6.47 -23.67
N ALA A 360 -17.90 6.04 -22.88
CA ALA A 360 -18.87 5.01 -23.28
C ALA A 360 -19.71 5.45 -24.49
N ASN A 361 -20.18 6.70 -24.52
CA ASN A 361 -20.99 7.25 -25.61
C ASN A 361 -20.22 7.39 -26.93
N ASN A 362 -18.90 7.56 -26.85
CA ASN A 362 -18.03 7.65 -28.03
C ASN A 362 -17.48 6.28 -28.48
N GLN A 363 -17.88 5.18 -27.83
CA GLN A 363 -17.48 3.83 -28.23
C GLN A 363 -18.63 3.08 -28.89
N HIS A 364 -18.34 2.45 -30.03
CA HIS A 364 -19.31 1.64 -30.77
C HIS A 364 -19.36 0.17 -30.31
N HIS A 365 -18.53 -0.21 -29.34
CA HIS A 365 -18.46 -1.57 -28.79
C HIS A 365 -18.34 -1.53 -27.26
N ARG A 366 -18.62 -2.65 -26.59
CA ARG A 366 -18.34 -2.79 -25.16
C ARG A 366 -16.82 -2.69 -24.95
N GLY A 367 -16.40 -1.79 -24.07
CA GLY A 367 -15.00 -1.57 -23.71
C GLY A 367 -14.73 -1.84 -22.23
N VAL A 368 -13.45 -1.81 -21.87
CA VAL A 368 -12.97 -1.87 -20.49
C VAL A 368 -12.09 -0.64 -20.26
N ILE A 369 -12.54 0.25 -19.39
CA ILE A 369 -11.77 1.41 -18.93
C ILE A 369 -11.02 0.97 -17.67
N ALA A 370 -9.69 0.84 -17.76
CA ALA A 370 -8.88 0.38 -16.63
C ALA A 370 -8.37 1.58 -15.82
N ILE A 371 -8.93 1.77 -14.63
CA ILE A 371 -8.40 2.69 -13.63
C ILE A 371 -7.51 1.87 -12.70
N ILE A 372 -6.20 2.12 -12.75
CA ILE A 372 -5.18 1.35 -12.03
C ILE A 372 -4.33 2.34 -11.23
N MET A 373 -4.14 2.08 -9.95
CA MET A 373 -3.44 2.97 -9.03
C MET A 373 -2.89 2.21 -7.84
N ASP A 374 -1.91 2.83 -7.19
CA ASP A 374 -1.44 2.36 -5.89
C ASP A 374 -2.53 2.41 -4.84
N GLY A 375 -2.50 1.44 -3.93
CA GLY A 375 -3.56 1.26 -2.95
C GLY A 375 -3.47 2.22 -1.78
N GLU A 376 -2.34 2.93 -1.61
CA GLU A 376 -2.04 3.74 -0.43
C GLU A 376 -1.89 5.24 -0.76
N ASN A 377 -1.35 5.57 -1.94
CA ASN A 377 -0.81 6.90 -2.23
C ASN A 377 -1.85 8.02 -2.26
N ALA A 378 -3.04 7.77 -2.80
CA ALA A 378 -4.03 8.84 -2.98
C ALA A 378 -4.61 9.31 -1.63
N TRP A 379 -4.83 8.39 -0.70
CA TRP A 379 -5.77 8.59 0.41
C TRP A 379 -5.24 9.50 1.52
N GLU A 380 -3.92 9.64 1.68
CA GLU A 380 -3.35 10.58 2.66
C GLU A 380 -3.65 12.05 2.31
N HIS A 381 -4.04 12.34 1.07
CA HIS A 381 -4.33 13.70 0.60
C HIS A 381 -5.82 14.07 0.71
N TYR A 382 -6.70 13.09 0.87
CA TYR A 382 -8.15 13.31 1.01
C TYR A 382 -8.49 13.79 2.42
N PRO A 383 -9.56 14.60 2.58
CA PRO A 383 -9.91 15.19 3.86
C PRO A 383 -10.46 14.20 4.89
N ASN A 384 -11.14 13.13 4.42
CA ASN A 384 -11.64 12.02 5.22
C ASN A 384 -11.54 10.74 4.38
#